data_AF-A0A7V6SJB8-F1
#
_entry.id   AF-A0A7V6SJB8-F1
#
_cell.length_a   1.000
_cell.length_b   1.000
_cell.length_c   1.000
_cell.angle_alpha   90.00
_cell.angle_beta   90.00
_cell.angle_gamma   90.00
#
_symmetry.space_group_name_H-M   'P 1'
#
loop_
_entity.id
_entity.type
_entity.pdbx_description
1 polymer ?
#
loop_
_entity_poly.entity_id
_entity_poly.type
_entity_poly.pdbx_seq_one_letter_code
_entity_poly.pdbx_strand_id
1 'polypeptide(L)'
;MAELAGLAEQVAECDLAVVAVPSLDGAAMDASVLTVVGEAALESAIPVVVLTAQDQTSRRARAGLGIAGAYVTEGNTFAPADVGLLARRVAQTWSRPDSPDGHAAT
;
A
#
# COMPACT_ATOMS: atom_id res chain seq x y z
N MET A 1 -8.61 -9.41 17.52
CA MET A 1 -9.24 -9.69 16.21
C MET A 1 -10.54 -8.92 15.97
N ALA A 2 -11.21 -8.34 16.97
CA ALA A 2 -12.42 -7.53 16.76
C ALA A 2 -12.19 -6.24 15.94
N GLU A 3 -10.97 -5.67 15.96
CA GLU A 3 -10.59 -4.47 15.17
C GLU A 3 -10.48 -4.72 13.64
N LEU A 4 -10.50 -5.98 13.21
CA LEU A 4 -10.48 -6.34 11.78
C LEU A 4 -11.88 -6.44 11.17
N ALA A 5 -12.93 -6.39 12.00
CA ALA A 5 -14.31 -6.41 11.52
C ALA A 5 -14.58 -5.13 10.72
N GLY A 6 -14.73 -5.29 9.41
CA GLY A 6 -14.97 -4.19 8.46
C GLY A 6 -13.73 -3.66 7.75
N LEU A 7 -12.50 -4.07 8.11
CA LEU A 7 -11.31 -3.64 7.37
C LEU A 7 -11.34 -4.14 5.92
N ALA A 8 -11.78 -5.38 5.70
CA ALA A 8 -11.90 -5.93 4.36
C ALA A 8 -12.91 -5.16 3.49
N GLU A 9 -14.08 -4.83 4.04
CA GLU A 9 -15.06 -3.97 3.37
C GLU A 9 -14.48 -2.57 3.09
N GLN A 10 -13.79 -1.96 4.06
CA GLN A 10 -13.16 -0.66 3.86
C GLN A 10 -12.08 -0.69 2.76
N VAL A 11 -11.27 -1.75 2.70
CA VAL A 11 -10.27 -1.94 1.64
C VAL A 11 -10.95 -2.11 0.28
N ALA A 12 -12.05 -2.86 0.21
CA ALA A 12 -12.78 -3.08 -1.03
C ALA A 12 -13.37 -1.79 -1.65
N GLU A 13 -13.69 -0.79 -0.81
CA GLU A 13 -14.19 0.52 -1.24
C GLU A 13 -13.07 1.52 -1.61
N CYS A 14 -11.79 1.13 -1.50
CA CYS A 14 -10.65 1.99 -1.82
C CYS A 14 -10.15 1.77 -3.26
N ASP A 15 -9.65 2.83 -3.90
CA ASP A 15 -8.91 2.70 -5.17
C ASP A 15 -7.44 2.28 -4.99
N LEU A 16 -6.90 2.43 -3.77
CA LEU A 16 -5.52 2.14 -3.41
C LEU A 16 -5.41 1.93 -1.89
N ALA A 17 -4.75 0.85 -1.47
CA ALA A 17 -4.40 0.64 -0.07
C ALA A 17 -2.92 0.99 0.16
N VAL A 18 -2.63 1.77 1.20
CA VAL A 18 -1.26 2.14 1.59
C VAL A 18 -0.97 1.62 2.98
N VAL A 19 0.07 0.81 3.13
CA VAL A 19 0.49 0.24 4.41
C VAL A 19 1.90 0.72 4.73
N ALA A 20 2.11 1.25 5.93
CA ALA A 20 3.42 1.69 6.39
C ALA A 20 3.96 0.69 7.43
N VAL A 21 5.12 0.09 7.17
CA VAL A 21 5.82 -0.83 8.09
C VAL A 21 7.29 -0.45 8.20
N PRO A 22 7.95 -0.56 9.37
CA PRO A 22 9.37 -0.19 9.50
C PRO A 22 10.31 -1.04 8.62
N SER A 23 10.02 -2.34 8.51
CA SER A 23 10.76 -3.30 7.69
C SER A 23 9.77 -4.13 6.90
N LEU A 24 10.03 -4.28 5.61
CA LEU A 24 9.34 -5.21 4.73
C LEU A 24 10.24 -6.44 4.57
N ASP A 25 9.95 -7.45 5.38
CA ASP A 25 10.67 -8.72 5.46
C ASP A 25 9.68 -9.90 5.63
N GLY A 26 10.18 -11.11 5.85
CA GLY A 26 9.31 -12.29 6.02
C GLY A 26 8.32 -12.16 7.19
N ALA A 27 8.71 -11.52 8.29
CA ALA A 27 7.80 -11.35 9.43
C ALA A 27 6.65 -10.39 9.10
N ALA A 28 6.92 -9.33 8.34
CA ALA A 28 5.88 -8.45 7.83
C ALA A 28 4.94 -9.17 6.84
N MET A 29 5.42 -10.19 6.13
CA MET A 29 4.62 -10.92 5.13
C MET A 29 3.75 -12.03 5.70
N ASP A 30 4.15 -12.66 6.81
CA ASP A 30 3.49 -13.89 7.29
C ASP A 30 2.33 -13.65 8.27
N ALA A 31 2.41 -12.61 9.12
CA ALA A 31 1.42 -12.42 10.20
C ALA A 31 1.33 -10.96 10.68
N SER A 32 1.17 -10.01 9.75
CA SER A 32 1.06 -8.60 10.08
C SER A 32 -0.19 -7.93 9.48
N VAL A 33 -0.40 -6.66 9.83
CA VAL A 33 -1.42 -5.80 9.19
C VAL A 33 -1.26 -5.80 7.66
N LEU A 34 -0.03 -5.88 7.15
CA LEU A 34 0.22 -5.97 5.71
C LEU A 34 -0.38 -7.23 5.10
N THR A 35 -0.27 -8.38 5.77
CA THR A 35 -0.83 -9.64 5.29
C THR A 35 -2.35 -9.52 5.18
N VAL A 36 -3.00 -9.02 6.23
CA VAL A 36 -4.46 -8.91 6.25
C VAL A 36 -4.99 -7.90 5.23
N VAL A 37 -4.34 -6.74 5.09
CA VAL A 37 -4.69 -5.76 4.06
C VAL A 37 -4.40 -6.32 2.66
N GLY A 38 -3.29 -7.04 2.47
CA GLY A 38 -2.90 -7.66 1.21
C GLY A 38 -3.90 -8.70 0.74
N GLU A 39 -4.35 -9.58 1.63
CA GLU A 39 -5.38 -10.59 1.34
C GLU A 39 -6.71 -9.93 0.95
N ALA A 40 -7.19 -8.98 1.75
CA ALA A 40 -8.43 -8.25 1.43
C ALA A 40 -8.34 -7.47 0.11
N ALA A 41 -7.21 -6.83 -0.15
CA ALA A 41 -6.99 -6.08 -1.38
C ALA A 41 -6.92 -7.00 -2.61
N LEU A 42 -6.31 -8.18 -2.49
CA LEU A 42 -6.30 -9.19 -3.56
C LEU A 42 -7.70 -9.66 -3.93
N GLU A 43 -8.56 -9.91 -2.94
CA GLU A 43 -9.95 -10.34 -3.16
C GLU A 43 -10.76 -9.31 -3.96
N SER A 44 -10.49 -8.02 -3.75
CA SER A 44 -11.18 -6.91 -4.41
C SER A 44 -10.39 -6.29 -5.57
N ALA A 45 -9.25 -6.89 -5.97
CA ALA A 45 -8.35 -6.38 -7.00
C ALA A 45 -7.84 -4.94 -6.76
N ILE A 46 -7.70 -4.54 -5.49
CA ILE A 46 -7.18 -3.23 -5.08
C ILE A 46 -5.65 -3.30 -5.00
N PRO A 47 -4.91 -2.35 -5.61
CA PRO A 47 -3.45 -2.33 -5.49
C PRO A 47 -3.02 -1.97 -4.06
N VAL A 48 -1.98 -2.66 -3.56
CA VAL A 48 -1.34 -2.34 -2.28
C VAL A 48 0.03 -1.70 -2.52
N VAL A 49 0.29 -0.59 -1.84
CA VAL A 49 1.60 0.07 -1.80
C VAL A 49 2.14 0.07 -0.38
N VAL A 50 3.42 -0.31 -0.23
CA VAL A 50 4.10 -0.35 1.06
C VAL A 50 5.05 0.83 1.21
N LEU A 51 5.00 1.52 2.34
CA LEU A 51 6.00 2.49 2.78
C LEU A 51 6.89 1.82 3.83
N THR A 52 8.21 1.83 3.63
CA THR A 52 9.14 1.13 4.53
C THR A 52 10.48 1.83 4.65
N ALA A 53 11.22 1.58 5.73
CA ALA A 53 12.63 1.97 5.79
C ALA A 53 13.55 0.93 5.13
N GLN A 54 13.10 -0.33 5.05
CA GLN A 54 13.84 -1.46 4.49
C GLN A 54 12.95 -2.39 3.67
N ASP A 55 13.41 -2.77 2.47
CA ASP A 55 12.79 -3.82 1.66
C ASP A 55 13.77 -4.97 1.48
N GLN A 56 13.53 -6.07 2.19
CA GLN A 56 14.31 -7.31 2.12
C GLN A 56 13.60 -8.37 1.28
N THR A 57 12.52 -8.00 0.58
CA THR A 57 11.67 -8.94 -0.14
C THR A 57 11.96 -8.98 -1.63
N SER A 58 11.77 -10.17 -2.20
CA SER A 58 11.78 -10.30 -3.66
C SER A 58 10.51 -9.70 -4.26
N ARG A 59 10.58 -9.33 -5.55
CA ARG A 59 9.39 -8.93 -6.31
C ARG A 59 8.31 -10.03 -6.33
N ARG A 60 8.73 -11.30 -6.40
CA ARG A 60 7.82 -12.45 -6.39
C ARG A 60 7.07 -12.57 -5.06
N ALA A 61 7.76 -12.38 -3.94
CA ALA A 61 7.14 -12.39 -2.63
C ALA A 61 6.06 -11.30 -2.54
N ARG A 62 6.39 -10.07 -2.93
CA ARG A 62 5.43 -8.95 -2.99
C ARG A 62 4.20 -9.22 -3.84
N ALA A 63 4.40 -9.77 -5.04
CA ALA A 63 3.29 -10.12 -5.93
C ALA A 63 2.31 -11.13 -5.31
N GLY A 64 2.80 -12.01 -4.42
CA GLY A 64 1.95 -12.97 -3.70
C GLY A 64 0.96 -12.32 -2.72
N LEU A 65 1.17 -11.06 -2.33
CA LEU A 65 0.27 -10.28 -1.45
C LEU A 65 -0.40 -9.11 -2.18
N GLY A 66 -0.38 -9.09 -3.52
CA GLY A 66 -0.96 -7.97 -4.28
C GLY A 66 -0.21 -6.65 -4.15
N ILE A 67 1.04 -6.67 -3.65
CA ILE A 67 1.84 -5.47 -3.48
C ILE A 67 2.34 -4.99 -4.85
N ALA A 68 1.76 -3.88 -5.31
CA ALA A 68 2.07 -3.25 -6.58
C ALA A 68 3.36 -2.40 -6.52
N GLY A 69 3.73 -1.92 -5.33
CA GLY A 69 4.94 -1.11 -5.14
C GLY A 69 5.41 -1.05 -3.69
N ALA A 70 6.72 -0.86 -3.52
CA ALA A 70 7.33 -0.57 -2.23
C ALA A 70 8.19 0.70 -2.35
N TYR A 71 7.96 1.66 -1.46
CA TYR A 71 8.69 2.92 -1.39
C TYR A 71 9.55 2.89 -0.14
N VAL A 72 10.85 3.08 -0.32
CA VAL A 72 11.85 3.00 0.74
C VAL A 72 12.27 4.40 1.16
N THR A 73 12.35 4.68 2.46
CA THR A 73 12.81 5.98 2.96
C THR A 73 14.28 6.21 2.62
N GLU A 74 14.64 7.48 2.43
CA GLU A 74 16.05 7.85 2.32
C GLU A 74 16.71 7.72 3.71
N GLY A 75 17.88 7.09 3.78
CA GLY A 75 18.61 6.96 5.05
C GLY A 75 18.12 5.84 5.99
N ASN A 76 17.16 5.01 5.57
CA ASN A 76 16.77 3.79 6.30
C ASN A 76 16.17 4.08 7.69
N THR A 77 15.50 5.23 7.83
CA THR A 77 14.77 5.64 9.04
C THR A 77 13.26 5.53 8.82
N PHE A 78 12.52 5.22 9.88
CA PHE A 78 11.05 5.13 9.84
C PHE A 78 10.40 6.17 10.75
N ALA A 79 10.84 7.43 10.66
CA ALA A 79 10.23 8.52 11.40
C ALA A 79 8.94 9.00 10.70
N PRO A 80 7.99 9.61 11.43
CA PRO A 80 6.75 10.12 10.84
C PRO A 80 6.98 11.09 9.66
N ALA A 81 8.04 11.90 9.72
CA ALA A 81 8.40 12.81 8.63
C ALA A 81 8.79 12.07 7.34
N ASP A 82 9.55 10.99 7.47
CA ASP A 82 10.00 10.17 6.34
C ASP A 82 8.82 9.45 5.68
N VAL A 83 7.93 8.88 6.51
CA VAL A 83 6.68 8.26 6.05
C VAL A 83 5.80 9.28 5.34
N GLY A 84 5.71 10.52 5.87
CA GLY A 84 4.97 11.62 5.25
C GLY A 84 5.52 12.00 3.86
N LEU A 85 6.84 12.02 3.69
CA LEU A 85 7.47 12.27 2.39
C LEU A 85 7.17 11.15 1.38
N LEU A 86 7.26 9.88 1.81
CA LEU A 86 6.90 8.76 0.95
C LEU A 86 5.41 8.78 0.58
N ALA A 87 4.53 9.06 1.53
CA ALA A 87 3.09 9.16 1.30
C ALA A 87 2.78 10.27 0.26
N ARG A 88 3.46 11.42 0.34
CA ARG A 88 3.36 12.48 -0.67
C ARG A 88 3.80 12.00 -2.05
N ARG A 89 4.89 11.24 -2.13
CA ARG A 89 5.38 10.68 -3.40
C ARG A 89 4.42 9.64 -3.99
N VAL A 90 3.81 8.81 -3.13
CA VAL A 90 2.75 7.87 -3.53
C VAL A 90 1.57 8.65 -4.07
N ALA A 91 1.04 9.64 -3.34
CA ALA A 91 -0.05 10.48 -3.82
C ALA A 91 0.27 11.11 -5.19
N GLN A 92 1.48 11.65 -5.38
CA GLN A 92 1.89 12.21 -6.68
C GLN A 92 1.95 11.18 -7.82
N THR A 93 2.25 9.92 -7.51
CA THR A 93 2.38 8.86 -8.51
C THR A 93 1.03 8.24 -8.85
N TRP A 94 0.16 8.10 -7.84
CA TRP A 94 -1.07 7.32 -7.91
C TRP A 94 -2.33 8.18 -8.04
N SER A 95 -2.30 9.43 -7.60
CA SER A 95 -3.34 10.40 -7.94
C SER A 95 -3.07 10.90 -9.36
N ARG A 96 -4.00 10.62 -10.28
CA ARG A 96 -4.00 11.28 -11.59
C ARG A 96 -4.11 12.80 -11.37
N PRO A 97 -3.50 13.66 -12.20
CA PRO A 97 -4.01 15.01 -12.33
C PRO A 97 -5.48 14.90 -12.78
N ASP A 98 -6.38 15.66 -12.16
CA ASP A 98 -7.79 15.75 -12.60
C ASP A 98 -7.81 15.85 -14.13
N SER A 99 -8.34 14.84 -14.82
CA SER A 99 -8.69 15.02 -16.22
C SER A 99 -9.96 15.87 -16.23
N PRO A 100 -9.97 17.06 -16.86
CA PRO A 100 -11.13 17.93 -16.91
C PRO A 100 -12.26 17.42 -17.83
N ASP A 101 -12.29 16.11 -18.16
CA ASP A 101 -13.23 15.56 -19.14
C ASP A 101 -14.22 14.60 -18.48
N GLY A 102 -15.06 15.17 -17.62
CA GLY A 102 -16.39 14.65 -17.40
C GLY A 102 -17.31 15.10 -18.54
N HIS A 103 -17.81 14.16 -19.33
CA HIS A 103 -18.92 14.34 -20.29
C HIS A 103 -18.71 15.37 -21.42
N ALA A 104 -18.21 14.90 -22.58
CA ALA A 104 -18.81 15.20 -23.89
C ALA A 104 -18.16 14.36 -25.00
N ALA A 105 -18.81 13.28 -25.40
CA ALA A 105 -18.90 12.87 -26.80
C ALA A 105 -19.96 11.76 -26.90
N THR A 106 -21.14 12.20 -27.30
CA THR A 106 -22.28 11.42 -27.81
C THR A 106 -21.89 10.57 -29.00
#